data_AF-A0A0F9FJ14-F1
#
_entry.id   AF-A0A0F9FJ14-F1
#
_cell.length_a   1.000
_cell.length_b   1.000
_cell.length_c   1.000
_cell.angle_alpha   90.00
_cell.angle_beta   90.00
_cell.angle_gamma   90.00
#
_symmetry.space_group_name_H-M   'P 1'
#
loop_
_entity.id
_entity.type
_entity.pdbx_description
1 polymer ?
#
loop_
_entity_poly.entity_id
_entity_poly.type
_entity_poly.pdbx_seq_one_letter_code
_entity_poly.pdbx_strand_id
1 'polypeptide(L)' 'MTSTTKLDSRKAIEKLTKDLTKVPSHIAIIMDGNRRWAKKNNLPAAAGHIKGANSLTNVVKIASKLKIKTLTVFAFSFE' A
#
# COMPACT_ATOMS: atom_id res chain seq x y z
N MET A 1 18.29 8.87 -23.78
CA MET A 1 17.09 9.74 -23.77
C MET A 1 15.85 8.89 -23.46
N THR A 2 15.52 8.69 -22.19
CA THR A 2 14.17 8.28 -21.77
C THR A 2 13.91 8.96 -20.43
N SER A 3 13.44 10.20 -20.51
CA SER A 3 12.93 10.95 -19.37
C SER A 3 11.80 10.14 -18.76
N THR A 4 12.06 9.51 -17.62
CA THR A 4 11.03 8.86 -16.81
C THR A 4 10.18 9.98 -16.25
N THR A 5 9.13 10.37 -16.96
CA THR A 5 8.14 11.32 -16.48
C THR A 5 7.57 10.75 -15.18
N LYS A 6 8.02 11.27 -14.04
CA LYS A 6 7.39 11.04 -12.74
C LYS A 6 5.92 11.40 -12.92
N LEU A 7 5.06 10.39 -13.00
CA LEU A 7 3.62 10.58 -13.03
C LEU A 7 3.26 11.36 -11.77
N ASP A 8 2.81 12.60 -11.95
CA ASP A 8 2.36 13.43 -10.85
C ASP A 8 1.19 12.74 -10.16
N SER A 9 1.47 12.13 -9.01
CA SER A 9 0.52 11.32 -8.27
C SER A 9 -0.69 12.15 -7.83
N ARG A 10 -0.55 13.48 -7.72
CA ARG A 10 -1.67 14.38 -7.41
C ARG A 10 -2.66 14.45 -8.58
N LYS A 11 -2.17 14.70 -9.80
CA LYS A 11 -3.01 14.72 -11.01
C LYS A 11 -3.67 13.37 -11.28
N ALA A 12 -2.97 12.26 -11.01
CA ALA A 12 -3.53 10.92 -11.15
C ALA A 12 -4.67 10.65 -10.15
N ILE A 13 -4.49 11.03 -8.88
CA ILE A 13 -5.52 10.91 -7.83
C ILE A 13 -6.73 11.79 -8.17
N GLU A 14 -6.51 13.03 -8.60
CA GLU A 14 -7.59 13.95 -8.96
C GLU A 14 -8.42 13.41 -10.14
N LYS A 15 -7.74 12.88 -11.17
CA LYS A 15 -8.40 12.24 -12.32
C LYS A 15 -9.23 11.02 -11.90
N LEU A 16 -8.70 10.17 -11.02
CA LEU A 16 -9.38 8.94 -10.59
C LEU A 16 -10.57 9.23 -9.67
N THR A 17 -10.45 10.24 -8.81
CA THR A 17 -11.52 10.63 -7.87
C THR A 17 -12.64 11.45 -8.49
N LYS A 18 -12.45 11.98 -9.72
CA LYS A 18 -13.49 12.68 -10.50
C LYS A 18 -14.61 11.73 -10.97
N ASP A 19 -14.30 10.45 -11.16
CA ASP A 19 -15.24 9.42 -11.56
C ASP A 19 -15.17 8.25 -10.56
N LEU A 20 -15.95 8.36 -9.49
CA LEU A 20 -15.95 7.40 -8.38
C LEU A 20 -16.38 5.99 -8.81
N THR A 21 -17.00 5.83 -9.98
CA THR A 21 -17.37 4.50 -10.51
C THR A 21 -16.14 3.64 -10.83
N LYS A 22 -14.97 4.27 -11.01
CA LYS A 22 -13.69 3.61 -11.29
C LYS A 22 -12.88 3.29 -10.05
N VAL A 23 -13.30 3.78 -8.87
CA VAL A 23 -12.65 3.46 -7.61
C VAL A 23 -13.36 2.27 -6.97
N PRO A 24 -12.66 1.16 -6.68
CA PRO A 24 -13.28 0.04 -5.99
C PRO A 24 -13.74 0.48 -4.59
N SER A 25 -14.95 0.07 -4.22
CA SER A 25 -15.47 0.31 -2.86
C SER A 25 -14.73 -0.54 -1.82
N HIS A 26 -14.18 -1.70 -2.21
CA HIS A 26 -13.50 -2.63 -1.33
C HIS A 26 -12.22 -3.18 -1.97
N ILE A 27 -11.11 -3.09 -1.24
CA ILE A 27 -9.84 -3.73 -1.60
C ILE A 27 -9.45 -4.73 -0.52
N ALA A 28 -8.97 -5.91 -0.94
CA ALA A 28 -8.29 -6.87 -0.06
C ALA A 28 -6.78 -6.89 -0.36
N ILE A 29 -5.95 -6.86 0.67
CA ILE A 29 -4.49 -6.88 0.57
C ILE A 29 -3.93 -8.03 1.39
N ILE A 30 -3.08 -8.86 0.77
CA ILE A 30 -2.24 -9.84 1.46
C ILE A 30 -0.88 -9.20 1.72
N MET A 31 -0.54 -8.98 3.00
CA MET A 31 0.73 -8.34 3.37
C MET A 31 1.86 -9.37 3.50
N ASP A 32 2.40 -9.78 2.36
CA ASP A 32 3.55 -10.69 2.29
C ASP A 32 4.88 -9.92 2.19
N GLY A 33 5.97 -10.58 2.58
CA GLY A 33 7.34 -10.12 2.32
C GLY A 33 8.05 -9.48 3.51
N ASN A 34 7.37 -9.22 4.63
CA ASN A 34 7.94 -8.57 5.81
C ASN A 34 9.18 -9.31 6.36
N ARG A 35 9.09 -10.63 6.53
CA ARG A 35 10.21 -11.49 6.99
C ARG A 35 11.33 -11.57 5.95
N ARG A 36 11.00 -11.68 4.65
CA ARG A 36 11.98 -11.69 3.55
C ARG A 36 12.74 -10.36 3.48
N TRP A 37 12.05 -9.24 3.69
CA TRP A 37 12.66 -7.92 3.77
C TRP A 37 13.61 -7.83 4.97
N ALA A 38 13.20 -8.27 6.16
CA ALA A 38 14.08 -8.28 7.34
C ALA A 38 15.35 -9.13 7.11
N LYS A 39 15.18 -10.35 6.56
CA LYS A 39 16.30 -11.25 6.21
C LYS A 39 17.26 -10.60 5.21
N LYS A 40 16.76 -9.95 4.16
CA LYS A 40 17.58 -9.27 3.15
C LYS A 40 18.40 -8.10 3.72
N ASN A 41 17.95 -7.51 4.83
CA ASN A 41 18.62 -6.39 5.48
C ASN A 41 19.40 -6.80 6.75
N ASN A 42 19.57 -8.11 7.00
CA ASN A 42 20.21 -8.63 8.21
C ASN A 42 19.57 -8.10 9.52
N LEU A 43 18.24 -7.95 9.53
CA LEU A 43 17.47 -7.45 10.67
C LEU A 43 16.61 -8.57 11.30
N PRO A 44 16.25 -8.45 12.59
CA PRO A 44 15.28 -9.33 13.23
C PRO A 44 13.91 -9.27 12.54
N ALA A 45 13.13 -10.37 12.60
CA ALA A 45 11.79 -10.45 12.01
C ALA A 45 10.86 -9.31 12.46
N ALA A 46 10.95 -8.91 13.74
CA ALA A 46 10.21 -7.78 14.30
C ALA A 46 10.39 -6.47 13.50
N ALA A 47 11.59 -6.19 12.99
CA ALA A 47 11.83 -5.01 12.16
C ALA A 47 11.06 -5.08 10.83
N GLY A 48 10.90 -6.29 10.27
CA GLY A 48 10.06 -6.53 9.10
C GLY A 48 8.58 -6.28 9.39
N HIS A 49 8.08 -6.73 10.54
CA HIS A 49 6.69 -6.46 10.95
C HIS A 49 6.43 -4.96 11.13
N ILE A 50 7.35 -4.23 11.78
CA ILE A 50 7.28 -2.77 11.92
C ILE A 50 7.29 -2.08 10.55
N LYS A 51 8.16 -2.54 9.63
CA LYS A 51 8.20 -2.01 8.26
C LYS A 51 6.89 -2.25 7.51
N GLY A 52 6.28 -3.43 7.69
CA GLY A 52 4.97 -3.76 7.15
C GLY A 52 3.87 -2.85 7.68
N ALA A 53 3.82 -2.62 9.00
CA ALA A 53 2.86 -1.72 9.63
C ALA A 53 2.98 -0.26 9.15
N ASN A 54 4.22 0.23 8.98
CA ASN A 54 4.48 1.55 8.41
C ASN A 54 4.00 1.66 6.96
N SER A 55 4.17 0.59 6.18
CA SER A 55 3.68 0.52 4.80
C SER A 55 2.15 0.53 4.75
N LEU A 56 1.50 -0.25 5.62
CA LEU A 56 0.04 -0.27 5.75
C LEU A 56 -0.52 1.11 6.12
N THR A 57 0.15 1.84 7.04
CA THR A 57 -0.25 3.20 7.40
C THR A 57 -0.32 4.13 6.18
N ASN A 58 0.65 4.02 5.27
CA ASN A 58 0.65 4.80 4.03
C ASN A 58 -0.48 4.37 3.08
N VAL A 59 -0.73 3.06 2.96
CA VAL A 59 -1.83 2.53 2.16
C VAL A 59 -3.18 3.04 2.66
N VAL A 60 -3.43 3.00 3.98
CA VAL A 60 -4.67 3.50 4.59
C VAL A 60 -4.86 4.99 4.29
N LYS A 61 -3.81 5.81 4.43
CA LYS A 61 -3.86 7.25 4.10
C LYS A 61 -4.23 7.49 2.63
N ILE A 62 -3.70 6.68 1.72
CA ILE A 62 -4.00 6.79 0.29
C ILE A 62 -5.42 6.30 -0.02
N ALA A 63 -5.83 5.16 0.53
CA ALA A 63 -7.16 4.60 0.37
C ALA A 63 -8.25 5.58 0.84
N SER A 64 -8.01 6.25 1.96
CA SER A 64 -8.88 7.33 2.47
C SER A 64 -8.99 8.50 1.48
N LYS A 65 -7.87 8.99 0.94
CA LYS A 65 -7.87 10.06 -0.09
C LYS A 65 -8.59 9.65 -1.37
N LEU A 66 -8.52 8.37 -1.73
CA LEU A 66 -9.22 7.80 -2.88
C LEU A 66 -10.71 7.53 -2.62
N LYS A 67 -11.20 7.73 -1.40
CA LYS A 67 -12.58 7.41 -0.98
C LYS A 67 -12.93 5.92 -1.09
N ILE A 68 -11.94 5.04 -0.92
CA ILE A 68 -12.17 3.60 -0.80
C ILE A 68 -12.86 3.35 0.54
N LYS A 69 -13.99 2.65 0.52
CA LYS A 69 -14.85 2.47 1.70
C LYS A 69 -14.34 1.39 2.63
N THR A 70 -13.83 0.30 2.07
CA THR A 70 -13.43 -0.90 2.81
C THR A 70 -12.03 -1.34 2.41
N LEU A 71 -11.17 -1.58 3.39
CA LEU A 71 -9.86 -2.19 3.20
C LEU A 71 -9.74 -3.42 4.10
N THR A 72 -9.68 -4.60 3.50
CA THR A 72 -9.39 -5.85 4.22
C THR A 72 -7.92 -6.16 4.08
N VAL A 73 -7.26 -6.47 5.19
CA VAL A 73 -5.83 -6.72 5.21
C VAL A 73 -5.55 -8.02 5.92
N PHE A 74 -4.90 -8.94 5.22
CA PHE A 74 -4.37 -10.16 5.82
C PHE A 74 -2.94 -9.87 6.32
N ALA A 75 -2.85 -9.51 7.60
CA ALA A 75 -1.62 -9.04 8.23
C ALA A 75 -0.84 -10.14 8.98
N PHE A 76 -1.41 -11.34 9.13
CA PHE A 76 -0.82 -12.44 9.87
C PHE A 76 -1.02 -13.75 9.12
N SER A 77 0.06 -14.47 8.82
CA SER A 77 0.04 -15.87 8.41
C SER A 77 0.56 -16.70 9.58
N PHE A 78 0.06 -17.93 9.77
CA PHE A 78 0.58 -18.86 10.77
C PHE A 78 2.12 -18.96 10.71
N GLU A 79 2.75 -19.01 11.89
CA GLU A 79 4.20 -18.87 12.13
C GLU A 79 5.04 -20.05 11.64
#